data_AF-A0A061JM29-F1
#
_entry.id   AF-A0A061JM29-F1
#
_cell.length_a   1.000
_cell.length_b   1.000
_cell.length_c   1.000
_cell.angle_alpha   90.00
_cell.angle_beta   90.00
_cell.angle_gamma   90.00
#
_symmetry.space_group_name_H-M   'P 1'
#
loop_
_entity.id
_entity.type
_entity.pdbx_description
1 polymer ?
#
loop_
_entity_poly.entity_id
_entity_poly.type
_entity_poly.pdbx_seq_one_letter_code
_entity_poly.pdbx_strand_id
1 'polypeptide(L)'
;MSNVDIIRPSLDQLMSLLGSWIVCGYYDESSGEKYESSPCQLVGALTAAPGTNMQHQIFLDSWVGGQPAAGFEYEVDLSEVRYIRTIDPPALALSGRVSEAD
;
A
#
# COMPACT_ATOMS: atom_id res chain seq x y z
N MET A 1 10.01 -6.34 -12.16
CA MET A 1 8.89 -6.33 -13.16
C MET A 1 8.76 -4.93 -13.77
N SER A 2 7.94 -4.70 -14.80
CA SER A 2 7.65 -3.32 -15.24
C SER A 2 6.79 -2.64 -14.17
N ASN A 3 7.25 -1.53 -13.59
CA ASN A 3 6.47 -0.80 -12.58
C ASN A 3 5.18 -0.26 -13.21
N VAL A 4 4.03 -0.55 -12.60
CA VAL A 4 2.71 -0.05 -13.02
C VAL A 4 2.35 1.12 -12.12
N ASP A 5 2.14 2.30 -12.73
CA ASP A 5 1.60 3.47 -12.06
C ASP A 5 0.10 3.57 -12.34
N ILE A 6 -0.73 3.40 -11.30
CA ILE A 6 -2.19 3.57 -11.38
C ILE A 6 -2.55 4.92 -10.76
N ILE A 7 -3.08 5.83 -11.56
CA ILE A 7 -3.53 7.16 -11.13
C ILE A 7 -4.96 7.06 -10.62
N ARG A 8 -5.22 7.59 -9.41
CA ARG A 8 -6.52 7.54 -8.71
C ARG A 8 -7.15 6.14 -8.77
N PRO A 9 -6.49 5.13 -8.18
CA PRO A 9 -6.92 3.74 -8.31
C PRO A 9 -8.34 3.52 -7.79
N SER A 10 -9.16 2.79 -8.55
CA SER A 10 -10.46 2.32 -8.06
C SER A 10 -10.26 1.18 -7.04
N LEU A 11 -11.30 0.91 -6.23
CA LEU A 11 -11.28 -0.24 -5.32
C LEU A 11 -10.98 -1.55 -6.07
N ASP A 12 -11.62 -1.80 -7.21
CA ASP A 12 -11.39 -3.02 -7.99
C ASP A 12 -9.92 -3.16 -8.46
N GLN A 13 -9.30 -2.04 -8.85
CA GLN A 13 -7.89 -2.01 -9.21
C GLN A 13 -7.00 -2.33 -8.00
N LEU A 14 -7.31 -1.81 -6.82
CA LEU A 14 -6.59 -2.14 -5.58
C LEU A 14 -6.74 -3.61 -5.21
N MET A 15 -7.95 -4.14 -5.33
CA MET A 15 -8.21 -5.55 -5.05
C MET A 15 -7.41 -6.47 -5.99
N SER A 16 -7.16 -6.04 -7.23
CA SER A 16 -6.28 -6.79 -8.15
C SER A 16 -4.79 -6.76 -7.77
N LEU A 17 -4.39 -5.83 -6.89
CA LEU A 17 -3.03 -5.64 -6.42
C LEU A 17 -2.76 -6.26 -5.04
N LEU A 18 -3.72 -6.96 -4.44
CA LEU A 18 -3.51 -7.61 -3.14
C LEU A 18 -2.26 -8.49 -3.13
N GLY A 19 -1.46 -8.37 -2.06
CA GLY A 19 -0.16 -9.03 -1.91
C GLY A 19 0.99 -8.38 -2.69
N SER A 20 0.72 -7.35 -3.49
CA SER A 20 1.76 -6.62 -4.21
C SER A 20 2.46 -5.61 -3.31
N TRP A 21 3.75 -5.38 -3.59
CA TRP A 21 4.50 -4.29 -2.99
C TRP A 21 4.22 -3.01 -3.75
N ILE A 22 3.91 -1.96 -3.00
CA ILE A 22 3.50 -0.69 -3.54
C ILE A 22 4.13 0.49 -2.80
N VAL A 23 4.11 1.63 -3.48
CA VAL A 23 4.27 2.97 -2.90
C VAL A 23 3.01 3.76 -3.20
N CYS A 24 2.45 4.39 -2.17
CA CYS A 24 1.32 5.30 -2.29
C CYS A 24 1.84 6.72 -2.45
N GLY A 25 1.38 7.41 -3.49
CA GLY A 25 1.68 8.82 -3.73
C GLY A 25 0.57 9.75 -3.26
N TYR A 26 0.96 10.77 -2.53
CA TYR A 26 0.10 11.83 -2.00
C TYR A 26 0.46 13.17 -2.63
N TYR A 27 -0.50 14.10 -2.62
CA TYR A 27 -0.29 15.47 -3.08
C TYR A 27 -0.83 16.43 -2.04
N ASP A 28 0.02 17.32 -1.55
CA ASP A 28 -0.42 18.43 -0.73
C ASP A 28 -0.87 19.56 -1.66
N GLU A 29 -2.18 19.85 -1.65
CA GLU A 29 -2.77 20.87 -2.51
C GLU A 29 -2.36 22.29 -2.12
N SER A 30 -1.88 22.50 -0.89
CA SER A 30 -1.46 23.81 -0.39
C SER A 30 -0.02 24.16 -0.79
N SER A 31 0.87 23.17 -0.76
CA SER A 31 2.29 23.35 -1.11
C SER A 31 2.61 22.95 -2.56
N GLY A 32 1.75 22.13 -3.18
CA GLY A 32 2.01 21.50 -4.48
C GLY A 32 3.07 20.41 -4.43
N GLU A 33 3.50 20.01 -3.23
CA GLU A 33 4.51 18.98 -3.04
C GLU A 33 3.91 17.58 -3.18
N LYS A 34 4.73 16.68 -3.71
CA LYS A 34 4.42 15.25 -3.83
C LYS A 34 5.14 14.51 -2.73
N TYR A 35 4.41 13.69 -2.00
CA TYR A 35 4.97 12.81 -0.98
C TYR A 35 4.70 11.36 -1.37
N GLU A 36 5.62 10.47 -1.06
CA GLU A 36 5.48 9.03 -1.27
C GLU A 36 5.57 8.31 0.08
N SER A 37 4.76 7.27 0.27
CA SER A 37 4.90 6.38 1.42
C SER A 37 6.20 5.58 1.35
N SER A 38 6.63 5.03 2.49
CA SER A 38 7.57 3.91 2.47
C SER A 38 6.99 2.73 1.66
N PRO A 39 7.86 1.88 1.06
CA PRO A 39 7.47 0.60 0.49
C PRO A 39 6.61 -0.21 1.47
N CYS A 40 5.45 -0.67 1.00
CA CYS A 40 4.52 -1.44 1.80
C CYS A 40 3.83 -2.51 0.96
N GLN A 41 3.33 -3.55 1.61
CA GLN A 41 2.52 -4.56 0.97
C GLN A 41 1.05 -4.23 1.13
N LEU A 42 0.29 -4.27 0.04
CA LEU A 42 -1.16 -4.12 0.10
C LEU A 42 -1.78 -5.43 0.60
N VAL A 43 -2.35 -5.41 1.81
CA VAL A 43 -2.87 -6.62 2.47
C VAL A 43 -4.39 -6.68 2.50
N GLY A 44 -5.07 -5.57 2.26
CA GLY A 44 -6.54 -5.53 2.21
C GLY A 44 -7.08 -4.16 1.81
N ALA A 45 -8.40 -4.10 1.69
CA ALA A 45 -9.15 -2.86 1.57
C ALA A 45 -10.51 -3.00 2.26
N LEU A 46 -11.01 -1.92 2.84
CA LEU A 46 -12.33 -1.83 3.42
C LEU A 46 -13.23 -1.02 2.49
N THR A 47 -14.42 -1.57 2.21
CA THR A 47 -15.46 -0.89 1.47
C THR A 47 -16.57 -0.42 2.39
N ALA A 48 -17.03 0.81 2.17
CA ALA A 48 -18.20 1.33 2.86
C ALA A 48 -19.42 0.47 2.54
N ALA A 49 -20.19 0.13 3.58
CA ALA A 49 -21.47 -0.54 3.38
C ALA A 49 -22.48 0.46 2.75
N PRO A 50 -23.43 -0.03 1.93
CA PRO A 50 -24.46 0.85 1.36
C PRO A 50 -25.19 1.64 2.45
N GLY A 51 -25.30 2.96 2.26
CA GLY A 51 -25.95 3.86 3.23
C GLY A 51 -25.08 4.29 4.40
N THR A 52 -23.79 3.96 4.40
CA THR A 52 -22.81 4.51 5.36
C THR A 52 -22.04 5.67 4.73
N ASN A 53 -21.67 6.67 5.55
CA ASN A 53 -20.80 7.78 5.14
C ASN A 53 -19.30 7.43 5.27
N MET A 54 -18.96 6.14 5.28
CA MET A 54 -17.58 5.70 5.41
C MET A 54 -16.88 5.83 4.04
N GLN A 55 -15.60 6.17 4.03
CA GLN A 55 -14.79 6.20 2.80
C GLN A 55 -14.07 4.85 2.62
N HIS A 56 -13.65 4.56 1.39
CA HIS A 56 -12.85 3.37 1.11
C HIS A 56 -11.47 3.53 1.74
N GLN A 57 -11.00 2.48 2.39
CA GLN A 57 -9.70 2.49 3.06
C GLN A 57 -8.86 1.34 2.55
N ILE A 58 -7.56 1.54 2.46
CA ILE A 58 -6.60 0.48 2.14
C ILE A 58 -5.79 0.11 3.36
N PHE A 59 -5.48 -1.17 3.45
CA PHE A 59 -4.70 -1.73 4.53
C PHE A 59 -3.31 -2.09 4.03
N LEU A 60 -2.31 -1.48 4.66
CA LEU A 60 -0.92 -1.58 4.26
C LEU A 60 -0.09 -2.18 5.39
N ASP A 61 0.74 -3.13 5.03
CA ASP A 61 1.77 -3.69 5.91
C ASP A 61 3.11 -3.09 5.53
N SER A 62 3.77 -2.45 6.49
CA SER A 62 4.95 -1.64 6.24
C SER A 62 6.22 -2.38 6.62
N TRP A 63 7.29 -2.07 5.89
CA TRP A 63 8.59 -2.63 6.18
C TRP A 63 9.52 -1.56 6.73
N VAL A 64 9.43 -1.30 8.03
CA VAL A 64 10.40 -0.44 8.74
C VAL A 64 11.43 -1.32 9.45
N GLY A 65 12.69 -1.19 9.06
CA GLY A 65 13.81 -1.72 9.86
C GLY A 65 14.12 -3.22 9.73
N GLY A 66 13.70 -3.89 8.65
CA GLY A 66 14.18 -5.26 8.38
C GLY A 66 13.36 -6.38 9.03
N GLN A 67 12.24 -6.05 9.66
CA GLN A 67 11.24 -7.01 10.10
C GLN A 67 9.90 -6.66 9.45
N PRO A 68 9.09 -7.67 9.04
CA PRO A 68 7.68 -7.42 8.85
C PRO A 68 7.16 -6.93 10.21
N ALA A 69 6.51 -5.78 10.24
CA ALA A 69 5.79 -5.40 11.44
C ALA A 69 4.84 -6.56 11.77
N ALA A 70 4.81 -7.00 13.02
CA ALA A 70 3.95 -8.10 13.42
C ALA A 70 2.49 -7.64 13.41
N GLY A 71 1.89 -7.57 12.22
CA GLY A 71 0.54 -7.11 11.98
C GLY A 71 0.45 -5.77 11.24
N PHE A 72 -0.75 -5.54 10.72
CA PHE A 72 -1.21 -4.34 10.04
C PHE A 72 -0.78 -3.04 10.75
N GLU A 73 -0.04 -2.16 10.06
CA GLU A 73 0.52 -0.95 10.67
C GLU A 73 -0.25 0.34 10.36
N TYR A 74 -0.89 0.50 9.20
CA TYR A 74 -1.64 1.73 8.92
C TYR A 74 -2.74 1.62 7.86
N GLU A 75 -3.82 2.33 8.16
CA GLU A 75 -5.01 2.52 7.33
C GLU A 75 -4.85 3.83 6.56
N VAL A 76 -5.08 3.79 5.26
CA VAL A 76 -5.05 5.00 4.43
C VAL A 76 -6.40 5.19 3.76
N ASP A 77 -6.94 6.40 3.87
CA ASP A 77 -8.12 6.79 3.10
C ASP A 77 -7.75 6.85 1.61
N LEU A 78 -8.47 6.08 0.80
CA LEU A 78 -8.19 5.99 -0.63
C LEU A 78 -8.36 7.34 -1.35
N SER A 79 -9.17 8.25 -0.82
CA SER A 79 -9.38 9.58 -1.40
C SER A 79 -8.14 10.46 -1.35
N GLU A 80 -7.22 10.21 -0.40
CA GLU A 80 -5.95 10.91 -0.25
C GLU A 80 -4.88 10.38 -1.23
N VAL A 81 -5.02 9.12 -1.67
CA VAL A 81 -4.07 8.47 -2.58
C VAL A 81 -4.27 8.96 -4.00
N ARG A 82 -3.26 9.64 -4.54
CA ARG A 82 -3.27 10.17 -5.92
C ARG A 82 -2.81 9.16 -6.95
N TYR A 83 -1.87 8.30 -6.58
CA TYR A 83 -1.46 7.17 -7.40
C TYR A 83 -0.87 6.06 -6.55
N ILE A 84 -0.84 4.87 -7.12
CA ILE A 84 -0.12 3.72 -6.58
C ILE A 84 0.86 3.23 -7.62
N ARG A 85 2.09 2.98 -7.20
CA ARG A 85 3.14 2.37 -8.02
C ARG A 85 3.45 0.99 -7.46
N THR A 86 3.34 -0.04 -8.30
CA THR A 86 3.87 -1.36 -7.95
C THR A 86 5.39 -1.32 -8.01
N ILE A 87 6.04 -1.91 -7.02
CA ILE A 87 7.50 -2.01 -6.94
C ILE A 87 7.89 -3.47 -6.69
N ASP A 88 9.15 -3.79 -6.96
CA ASP A 88 9.71 -5.07 -6.51
C ASP A 88 9.82 -5.07 -4.96
N PRO A 89 9.69 -6.23 -4.30
CA PRO A 89 9.84 -6.32 -2.85
C PRO A 89 11.20 -5.76 -2.41
N PRO A 90 11.26 -4.96 -1.33
CA PRO A 90 12.54 -4.48 -0.82
C PRO A 90 13.42 -5.69 -0.45
N ALA A 91 14.72 -5.62 -0.73
CA ALA A 91 15.65 -6.75 -0.54
C ALA A 91 15.60 -7.37 0.88
N LEU A 92 15.26 -6.55 1.88
CA LEU A 92 15.06 -6.98 3.27
C LEU A 92 13.78 -7.82 3.48
N ALA A 93 12.71 -7.56 2.72
CA ALA A 93 11.50 -8.39 2.73
C ALA A 93 11.75 -9.79 2.14
N LEU A 94 12.73 -9.91 1.24
CA LEU A 94 13.14 -11.19 0.66
C LEU A 94 14.04 -12.00 1.61
N SER A 95 14.82 -11.35 2.48
CA SER A 95 15.69 -12.04 3.45
C SER A 95 14.94 -12.63 4.66
N GLY A 96 13.73 -12.17 4.97
CA GLY A 96 12.91 -12.71 6.05
C GLY A 96 12.28 -14.08 5.78
N ARG A 97 12.40 -14.61 4.55
CA ARG A 97 11.88 -15.94 4.17
C ARG A 97 12.91 -17.06 4.18
N VAL A 98 14.12 -16.81 4.69
CA VAL A 98 15.19 -17.83 4.77
C VAL A 98 15.57 -18.07 6.22
N SER A 99 14.82 -18.96 6.89
CA SER A 99 15.32 -20.00 7.84
C SER A 99 14.18 -20.49 8.76
N GLU A 100 13.35 -21.40 8.28
CA GLU A 100 12.69 -22.41 9.14
C GLU A 100 12.56 -23.72 8.34
N ALA A 101 13.70 -24.35 8.07
CA ALA A 101 13.80 -25.77 7.72
C ALA A 101 15.28 -26.19 7.85
N ASP A 102 15.74 -26.35 9.10
CA ASP A 102 16.79 -27.30 9.49
C ASP A 102 16.43 -27.87 10.87
#